data_AF-A0A7C5UQ81-F1
#
_entry.id   AF-A0A7C5UQ81-F1
#
_cell.length_a   1.000
_cell.length_b   1.000
_cell.length_c   1.000
_cell.angle_alpha   90.00
_cell.angle_beta   90.00
_cell.angle_gamma   90.00
#
_symmetry.space_group_name_H-M   'P 1'
#
loop_
_entity.id
_entity.type
_entity.pdbx_description
1 polymer ?
#
loop_
_entity_poly.entity_id
_entity_poly.type
_entity_poly.pdbx_seq_one_letter_code
_entity_poly.pdbx_strand_id
1 'polypeptide(L)' 'MPEIKARIFEGHKFMWDGKEYPDQEQALKALKAYQEQNFEAKLVEEEGIFHIYTRRLVKEVVVEGKS' A
#
# COMPACT_ATOMS: atom_id res chain seq x y z
N MET A 1 -20.11 1.32 10.82
CA MET A 1 -18.78 1.85 10.48
C MET A 1 -18.26 0.98 9.36
N PRO A 2 -17.99 1.47 8.14
CA PRO A 2 -17.34 0.62 7.15
C PRO A 2 -15.97 0.26 7.72
N GLU A 3 -15.75 -1.04 7.94
CA GLU A 3 -14.51 -1.57 8.48
C GLU A 3 -13.40 -1.25 7.49
N ILE A 4 -12.58 -0.24 7.79
CA ILE A 4 -11.38 0.03 7.01
C ILE A 4 -10.49 -1.21 7.20
N LYS A 5 -10.46 -2.12 6.21
CA LYS A 5 -9.60 -3.30 6.25
C LYS A 5 -8.15 -2.81 6.31
N ALA A 6 -7.54 -2.92 7.49
CA ALA A 6 -6.14 -2.61 7.71
C ALA A 6 -5.44 -3.86 8.21
N ARG A 7 -4.22 -4.08 7.72
CA ARG A 7 -3.43 -5.27 8.04
C ARG A 7 -2.04 -4.84 8.49
N ILE A 8 -1.52 -5.55 9.49
CA ILE A 8 -0.17 -5.31 9.99
C ILE A 8 0.79 -6.19 9.21
N PHE A 9 1.79 -5.58 8.58
CA PHE A 9 2.91 -6.27 7.95
C PHE A 9 4.19 -5.75 8.60
N GLU A 10 5.04 -6.66 9.07
CA GLU A 10 6.36 -6.31 9.62
C GLU A 10 6.29 -5.26 10.75
N GLY A 11 5.23 -5.31 11.56
CA GLY A 11 4.99 -4.34 12.65
C GLY A 11 4.43 -2.99 12.20
N HIS A 12 4.24 -2.76 10.90
CA HIS A 12 3.65 -1.54 10.35
C HIS A 12 2.21 -1.76 9.89
N LYS A 13 1.35 -0.76 10.11
CA LYS A 13 -0.04 -0.78 9.66
C LYS A 13 -0.15 -0.32 8.21
N PHE A 14 -0.76 -1.14 7.39
CA PHE A 14 -1.11 -0.83 6.01
C PHE A 14 -2.63 -0.79 5.86
N MET A 15 -3.10 0.10 5.00
CA MET A 15 -4.52 0.26 4.70
C MET A 15 -4.83 -0.35 3.35
N TRP A 16 -5.91 -1.12 3.27
CA TRP A 16 -6.39 -1.61 1.99
C TRP A 16 -6.82 -0.45 1.10
N ASP A 17 -6.48 -0.52 -0.19
CA ASP A 17 -6.90 0.48 -1.19
C ASP A 17 -8.43 0.46 -1.47
N GLY A 18 -9.14 -0.54 -0.94
CA GLY A 18 -10.58 -0.72 -1.19
C GLY A 18 -10.90 -1.32 -2.56
N LYS A 19 -9.88 -1.74 -3.31
CA LYS A 19 -10.02 -2.39 -4.61
C LYS A 19 -9.62 -3.86 -4.55
N GLU A 20 -10.40 -4.66 -5.25
CA GLU A 20 -10.18 -6.08 -5.51
C GLU A 20 -9.70 -6.23 -6.94
N TYR A 21 -8.60 -6.94 -7.12
CA TYR A 21 -8.01 -7.19 -8.43
C TYR A 21 -8.18 -8.68 -8.74
N PRO A 22 -8.98 -9.07 -9.73
CA PRO A 22 -9.18 -10.49 -10.08
C PRO A 22 -7.98 -11.09 -10.83
N ASP A 23 -7.02 -10.26 -11.23
CA ASP A 23 -5.88 -10.63 -12.05
C ASP A 23 -4.58 -10.08 -11.46
N GLN A 24 -3.56 -10.93 -11.44
CA GLN A 24 -2.27 -10.61 -10.84
C GLN A 24 -1.56 -9.47 -11.60
N GLU A 25 -1.68 -9.41 -12.92
CA GLU A 25 -1.03 -8.39 -13.75
C GLU A 25 -1.60 -7.00 -13.44
N GLN A 26 -2.93 -6.90 -13.31
CA GLN A 26 -3.59 -5.67 -12.90
C GLN A 26 -3.16 -5.23 -11.49
N ALA A 27 -3.07 -6.19 -10.56
CA ALA A 27 -2.66 -5.91 -9.19
C ALA A 27 -1.19 -5.46 -9.11
N LEU A 28 -0.30 -6.10 -9.88
CA LEU A 28 1.12 -5.72 -9.98
C LEU A 28 1.30 -4.33 -10.58
N LYS A 29 0.50 -3.96 -11.59
CA LYS A 29 0.53 -2.61 -12.19
C LYS A 29 0.14 -1.55 -11.16
N ALA A 30 -0.93 -1.78 -10.41
CA ALA A 30 -1.35 -0.86 -9.34
C ALA A 30 -0.32 -0.80 -8.20
N LEU A 31 0.26 -1.93 -7.80
CA LEU A 31 1.31 -1.99 -6.78
C LEU A 31 2.52 -1.15 -7.17
N LYS A 32 2.99 -1.24 -8.42
CA LYS A 32 4.09 -0.41 -8.93
C LYS A 32 3.73 1.08 -8.90
N ALA A 33 2.52 1.46 -9.33
CA ALA A 33 2.08 2.85 -9.32
C ALA A 33 2.06 3.45 -7.90
N TYR A 34 1.73 2.67 -6.86
CA TYR A 34 1.85 3.12 -5.47
C TYR A 34 3.31 3.30 -5.04
N GLN A 35 4.18 2.36 -5.40
CA GLN A 35 5.62 2.45 -5.11
C GLN A 35 6.27 3.70 -5.72
N GLU A 36 5.88 4.06 -6.94
CA GLU A 36 6.33 5.30 -7.60
C GLU A 36 5.85 6.57 -6.89
N GLN A 37 4.70 6.52 -6.21
CA GLN A 37 4.12 7.64 -5.46
C GLN A 37 4.65 7.77 -4.03
N ASN A 38 5.79 7.13 -3.71
CA ASN A 38 6.34 7.03 -2.35
C ASN A 38 5.38 6.36 -1.35
N PHE A 39 4.59 5.38 -1.80
CA PHE A 39 3.89 4.46 -0.92
C PHE A 39 4.59 3.12 -0.88
N GLU A 40 4.67 2.52 0.29
CA GLU A 40 4.96 1.11 0.42
C GLU A 40 3.66 0.34 0.18
N ALA A 41 3.68 -0.58 -0.78
CA ALA A 41 2.52 -1.38 -1.16
C ALA A 41 2.83 -2.87 -1.02
N LYS A 42 1.89 -3.62 -0.45
CA LYS A 42 1.95 -5.08 -0.27
C LYS A 42 0.75 -5.70 -0.99
N LEU A 43 1.02 -6.75 -1.75
CA LEU A 43 0.01 -7.57 -2.42
C LEU A 43 -0.36 -8.75 -1.52
N VAL A 44 -1.65 -9.02 -1.37
CA VAL A 44 -2.16 -10.22 -0.70
C VAL A 44 -3.17 -10.89 -1.61
N GLU A 45 -3.01 -12.19 -1.81
CA GLU A 45 -3.99 -13.01 -2.51
C GLU A 45 -4.90 -13.70 -1.49
N GLU A 46 -6.21 -13.53 -1.62
CA GLU A 46 -7.23 -14.20 -0.80
C GLU A 46 -8.31 -14.74 -1.76
N GLU A 47 -8.52 -16.06 -1.76
CA GLU A 47 -9.53 -16.74 -2.62
C GLU A 47 -9.38 -16.46 -4.13
N GLY A 48 -8.15 -16.27 -4.61
CA GLY A 48 -7.86 -15.92 -6.01
C GLY A 48 -8.10 -14.45 -6.35
N ILE A 49 -8.46 -13.63 -5.36
CA ILE A 49 -8.60 -12.18 -5.49
C ILE A 49 -7.38 -11.50 -4.86
N PHE A 50 -6.77 -10.61 -5.62
CA PHE A 50 -5.63 -9.83 -5.17
C PHE A 50 -6.07 -8.52 -4.51
N HIS A 51 -5.53 -8.25 -3.33
CA HIS A 51 -5.79 -7.07 -2.51
C HIS A 51 -4.48 -6.30 -2.33
N ILE A 52 -4.55 -4.97 -2.43
CA ILE A 52 -3.37 -4.11 -2.26
C ILE A 52 -3.51 -3.31 -0.97
N TYR A 53 -2.51 -3.47 -0.10
CA TYR A 53 -2.40 -2.73 1.15
C TYR A 53 -1.27 -1.71 1.02
N THR A 54 -1.57 -0.43 1.23
CA THR A 54 -0.63 0.66 1.06
C THR A 54 -0.36 1.38 2.38
N ARG A 55 0.83 1.98 2.47
CA ARG A 55 1.28 2.84 3.55
C ARG A 55 2.13 3.96 2.95
N ARG A 56 1.90 5.20 3.35
CA ARG A 56 2.73 6.32 2.88
C ARG A 56 4.12 6.23 3.50
N LEU A 57 5.16 6.21 2.68
CA LEU A 57 6.52 6.42 3.14
C LEU A 57 6.71 7.93 3.28
N VAL A 58 6.71 8.41 4.52
CA VAL A 58 7.20 9.76 4.78
C VAL A 58 8.71 9.69 4.59
N LYS A 59 9.18 9.97 3.37
CA LYS A 59 10.56 10.40 3.20
C LYS A 59 10.70 11.64 4.05
N GLU A 60 11.45 11.52 5.13
CA GLU A 60 11.90 12.65 5.91
C GLU A 60 12.64 13.55 4.92
N VAL A 61 11.94 14.58 4.43
CA VAL A 61 12.60 15.64 3.70
C VAL A 61 13.45 16.28 4.76
N VAL A 62 14.75 15.99 4.75
CA VAL A 62 15.72 16.71 5.57
C VAL A 62 15.66 18.16 5.07
N VAL A 63 14.72 18.93 5.61
CA VAL A 63 14.79 20.38 5.57
C VAL A 63 15.92 20.70 6.53
N GLU A 64 17.15 20.78 6.00
CA GLU A 64 18.26 21.47 6.65
C GLU A 64 17.90 22.97 6.76
N GLY A 65 16.95 23.27 7.63
CA GLY A 65 16.74 24.62 8.15
C GLY A 65 17.83 24.88 9.19
N LYS A 66 19.06 25.09 8.73
CA LYS A 66 20.10 25.68 9.58
C LYS A 66 19.70 27.13 9.86
N SER A 67 19.40 27.37 11.13
CA SER A 67 19.21 28.70 11.74
C SER A 67 20.51 29.47 11.78
#